data_AF-A0A1H6DJ25-F1
#
_entry.id   AF-A0A1H6DJ25-F1
#
_cell.length_a   1.000
_cell.length_b   1.000
_cell.length_c   1.000
_cell.angle_alpha   90.00
_cell.angle_beta   90.00
_cell.angle_gamma   90.00
#
_symmetry.space_group_name_H-M   'P 1'
#
loop_
_entity.id
_entity.type
_entity.pdbx_description
1 polymer ?
#
loop_
_entity_poly.entity_id
_entity_poly.type
_entity_poly.pdbx_seq_one_letter_code
_entity_poly.pdbx_strand_id
1 'polypeptide(L)'
;MSTDGWRNFGTYGAGRDPGNIHGRAALGRALEDVLERMIIDGGIKSPATTRRGLKARMKYLTTTQGGAQAMADAGITASRATLRAWTTGRQRPRPGNIEAIDTAYWNLRATNVLANPGGLKQHLNRGGQGTRVEIHPINQDVVDEHARRRNLRVRRIQVRYVWDAAVDALIAGDTDELEQIWDDIIADLDSDWGAYTYVSHIGLGA
;
A
#
# COMPACT_ATOMS: atom_id res chain seq x y z
N MET A 1 -30.56 -7.80 17.51
CA MET A 1 -29.99 -9.13 17.19
C MET A 1 -28.52 -9.08 17.61
N SER A 2 -28.01 -10.11 18.30
CA SER A 2 -26.62 -10.11 18.75
C SER A 2 -25.68 -9.99 17.55
N THR A 3 -24.72 -9.07 17.64
CA THR A 3 -23.57 -8.88 16.73
C THR A 3 -22.67 -10.13 16.64
N ASP A 4 -22.82 -11.12 17.53
CA ASP A 4 -22.00 -12.33 17.54
C ASP A 4 -22.19 -13.21 16.30
N GLY A 5 -23.37 -13.17 15.65
CA GLY A 5 -23.61 -13.91 14.41
C GLY A 5 -22.79 -13.40 13.22
N TRP A 6 -22.27 -12.17 13.30
CA TRP A 6 -21.64 -11.45 12.20
C TRP A 6 -20.13 -11.69 12.08
N ARG A 7 -19.46 -12.01 13.19
CA ARG A 7 -18.06 -12.48 13.20
C ARG A 7 -17.92 -13.92 12.71
N ASN A 8 -19.01 -14.69 12.69
CA ASN A 8 -19.02 -16.11 12.37
C ASN A 8 -19.17 -16.43 10.87
N PHE A 9 -19.13 -15.44 9.97
CA PHE A 9 -19.26 -15.69 8.53
C PHE A 9 -18.22 -16.69 7.99
N GLY A 10 -17.02 -16.70 8.59
CA GLY A 10 -16.01 -17.72 8.32
C GLY A 10 -16.49 -19.15 8.60
N THR A 11 -17.25 -19.36 9.69
CA THR A 11 -17.81 -20.68 10.05
C THR A 11 -18.94 -21.13 9.13
N TYR A 12 -19.60 -20.19 8.45
CA TYR A 12 -20.67 -20.47 7.47
C TYR A 12 -20.15 -20.63 6.04
N GLY A 13 -18.84 -20.83 5.87
CA GLY A 13 -18.24 -21.11 4.58
C GLY A 13 -17.75 -19.89 3.79
N ALA A 14 -17.80 -18.68 4.35
CA ALA A 14 -17.28 -17.49 3.66
C ALA A 14 -15.81 -17.65 3.26
N GLY A 15 -14.98 -18.33 4.06
CA GLY A 15 -13.57 -18.57 3.73
C GLY A 15 -13.27 -19.74 2.79
N ARG A 16 -14.28 -20.43 2.24
CA ARG A 16 -14.07 -21.59 1.34
C ARG A 16 -13.58 -21.17 -0.06
N ASP A 17 -13.93 -19.96 -0.50
CA ASP A 17 -13.40 -19.36 -1.71
C ASP A 17 -12.15 -18.54 -1.36
N PRO A 18 -10.98 -18.80 -1.97
CA PRO A 18 -9.77 -18.00 -1.72
C PRO A 18 -9.91 -16.52 -2.13
N GLY A 19 -10.89 -16.19 -2.98
CA GLY A 19 -11.27 -14.84 -3.31
C GLY A 19 -12.03 -14.12 -2.20
N ASN A 20 -12.57 -14.84 -1.20
CA ASN A 20 -13.19 -14.26 -0.03
C ASN A 20 -12.15 -14.12 1.09
N ILE A 21 -11.80 -12.89 1.42
CA ILE A 21 -10.75 -12.58 2.39
C ILE A 21 -11.32 -11.77 3.55
N HIS A 22 -10.70 -11.90 4.72
CA HIS A 22 -11.08 -11.07 5.87
C HIS A 22 -10.82 -9.60 5.55
N GLY A 23 -11.73 -8.70 5.95
CA GLY A 23 -11.63 -7.28 5.62
C GLY A 23 -10.36 -6.62 6.12
N ARG A 24 -9.84 -6.99 7.31
CA ARG A 24 -8.52 -6.56 7.79
C ARG A 24 -7.39 -6.82 6.78
N ALA A 25 -7.40 -7.99 6.13
CA ALA A 25 -6.39 -8.37 5.14
C ALA A 25 -6.62 -7.63 3.81
N ALA A 26 -7.87 -7.45 3.42
CA ALA A 26 -8.22 -6.64 2.26
C ALA A 26 -7.82 -5.16 2.44
N LEU A 27 -8.00 -4.61 3.64
CA LEU A 27 -7.66 -3.23 3.98
C LEU A 27 -6.14 -3.04 3.97
N GLY A 28 -5.39 -3.95 4.59
CA GLY A 28 -3.93 -3.96 4.52
C GLY A 28 -3.42 -3.95 3.08
N ARG A 29 -3.91 -4.87 2.23
CA ARG A 29 -3.57 -4.90 0.79
C ARG A 29 -3.92 -3.60 0.07
N ALA A 30 -5.09 -3.03 0.33
CA ALA A 30 -5.49 -1.79 -0.31
C ALA A 30 -4.61 -0.61 0.10
N LEU A 31 -4.15 -0.56 1.36
CA LEU A 31 -3.18 0.44 1.83
C LEU A 31 -1.79 0.21 1.22
N GLU A 32 -1.34 -1.03 1.12
CA GLU A 32 -0.10 -1.41 0.41
C GLU A 32 -0.13 -0.98 -1.05
N ASP A 33 -1.24 -1.20 -1.76
CA ASP A 33 -1.43 -0.76 -3.15
C ASP A 33 -1.31 0.77 -3.29
N VAL A 34 -1.92 1.54 -2.38
CA VAL A 34 -1.83 3.01 -2.38
C VAL A 34 -0.39 3.44 -2.11
N LEU A 35 0.27 2.81 -1.14
CA LEU A 35 1.66 3.08 -0.81
C LEU A 35 2.59 2.80 -1.99
N GLU A 36 2.42 1.66 -2.66
CA GLU A 36 3.19 1.30 -3.86
C GLU A 36 3.01 2.34 -4.96
N ARG A 37 1.75 2.74 -5.24
CA ARG A 37 1.47 3.82 -6.20
C ARG A 37 2.15 5.11 -5.80
N MET A 38 2.11 5.51 -4.53
CA MET A 38 2.80 6.72 -4.05
C MET A 38 4.33 6.64 -4.25
N ILE A 39 4.93 5.48 -4.03
CA ILE A 39 6.35 5.25 -4.28
C ILE A 39 6.64 5.45 -5.77
N ILE A 40 5.90 4.80 -6.65
CA ILE A 40 6.11 4.83 -8.10
C ILE A 40 5.77 6.21 -8.69
N ASP A 41 4.71 6.85 -8.22
CA ASP A 41 4.18 8.10 -8.76
C ASP A 41 4.93 9.34 -8.33
N GLY A 42 5.39 9.38 -7.09
CA GLY A 42 6.33 10.41 -6.65
C GLY A 42 7.78 10.17 -7.11
N GLY A 43 8.04 9.09 -7.84
CA GLY A 43 9.38 8.70 -8.29
C GLY A 43 9.88 9.44 -9.54
N ILE A 44 11.15 9.23 -9.89
CA ILE A 44 11.76 9.80 -11.08
C ILE A 44 11.22 9.11 -12.34
N LYS A 45 10.32 9.79 -13.05
CA LYS A 45 9.66 9.29 -14.27
C LYS A 45 10.58 9.12 -15.49
N SER A 46 11.67 9.89 -15.59
CA SER A 46 12.61 9.72 -16.70
C SER A 46 13.42 8.42 -16.56
N PRO A 47 13.57 7.59 -17.62
CA PRO A 47 14.30 6.33 -17.53
C PRO A 47 15.77 6.51 -17.12
N ALA A 48 16.32 5.57 -16.34
CA ALA A 48 17.71 5.59 -15.90
C ALA A 48 18.72 5.54 -17.06
N THR A 49 18.31 5.02 -18.23
CA THR A 49 19.11 4.98 -19.45
C THR A 49 19.32 6.35 -20.10
N THR A 50 18.50 7.35 -19.74
CA THR A 50 18.62 8.73 -20.22
C THR A 50 19.55 9.56 -19.34
N ARG A 51 20.23 10.56 -19.92
CA ARG A 51 21.10 11.47 -19.15
C ARG A 51 20.36 12.17 -18.01
N ARG A 52 19.11 12.59 -18.24
CA ARG A 52 18.27 13.25 -17.23
C ARG A 52 17.92 12.30 -16.09
N GLY A 53 17.40 11.11 -16.40
CA GLY A 53 16.98 10.13 -15.41
C GLY A 53 18.14 9.61 -14.56
N LEU A 54 19.29 9.35 -15.18
CA LEU A 54 20.51 8.96 -14.47
C LEU A 54 20.99 10.03 -13.50
N LYS A 55 21.12 11.28 -13.97
CA LYS A 55 21.59 12.40 -13.12
C LYS A 55 20.65 12.64 -11.94
N ALA A 56 19.34 12.53 -12.15
CA ALA A 56 18.37 12.71 -11.08
C ALA A 56 18.51 11.63 -10.00
N ARG A 57 18.68 10.36 -10.39
CA ARG A 57 18.90 9.25 -9.45
C ARG A 57 20.21 9.38 -8.69
N MET A 58 21.30 9.67 -9.41
CA MET A 58 22.59 9.93 -8.78
C MET A 58 22.53 11.11 -7.80
N LYS A 59 21.84 12.19 -8.17
CA LYS A 59 21.61 13.31 -7.25
C LYS A 59 20.88 12.84 -6.00
N TYR A 60 19.76 12.11 -6.16
CA TYR A 60 19.01 11.57 -5.02
C TYR A 60 19.89 10.69 -4.11
N LEU A 61 20.62 9.72 -4.68
CA LEU A 61 21.49 8.81 -3.94
C LEU A 61 22.69 9.50 -3.27
N THR A 62 23.14 10.65 -3.77
CA THR A 62 24.29 11.36 -3.20
C THR A 62 23.90 12.46 -2.22
N THR A 63 22.64 12.89 -2.20
CA THR A 63 22.16 13.94 -1.29
C THR A 63 21.21 13.42 -0.21
N THR A 64 20.70 12.19 -0.34
CA THR A 64 19.74 11.61 0.61
C THR A 64 20.48 10.74 1.62
N GLN A 65 20.09 10.85 2.89
CA GLN A 65 20.57 9.95 3.94
C GLN A 65 20.33 8.48 3.55
N GLY A 66 21.30 7.62 3.85
CA GLY A 66 21.26 6.20 3.46
C GLY A 66 21.65 5.93 2.01
N GLY A 67 21.84 6.94 1.15
CA GLY A 67 22.14 6.71 -0.26
C GLY A 67 23.49 6.06 -0.55
N ALA A 68 24.50 6.30 0.29
CA ALA A 68 25.76 5.56 0.20
C ALA A 68 25.57 4.05 0.48
N GLN A 69 24.75 3.71 1.49
CA GLN A 69 24.44 2.32 1.82
C GLN A 69 23.61 1.67 0.71
N ALA A 70 22.57 2.34 0.21
CA ALA A 70 21.74 1.81 -0.88
C ALA A 70 22.55 1.53 -2.16
N MET A 71 23.54 2.37 -2.48
CA MET A 71 24.47 2.10 -3.58
C MET A 71 25.34 0.87 -3.31
N ALA A 72 25.83 0.70 -2.09
CA ALA A 72 26.63 -0.46 -1.70
C ALA A 72 25.80 -1.76 -1.74
N ASP A 73 24.57 -1.74 -1.23
CA ASP A 73 23.64 -2.87 -1.23
C ASP A 73 23.28 -3.31 -2.65
N ALA A 74 23.19 -2.36 -3.58
CA ALA A 74 23.00 -2.64 -5.01
C ALA A 74 24.30 -3.09 -5.73
N GLY A 75 25.40 -3.28 -5.01
CA GLY A 75 26.67 -3.77 -5.55
C GLY A 75 27.52 -2.73 -6.29
N ILE A 76 27.27 -1.43 -6.11
CA ILE A 76 28.06 -0.38 -6.76
C ILE A 76 29.41 -0.21 -6.04
N THR A 77 30.47 -0.66 -6.69
CA THR A 77 31.87 -0.59 -6.17
C THR A 77 32.70 0.55 -6.80
N ALA A 78 32.05 1.48 -7.49
CA ALA A 78 32.73 2.56 -8.21
C ALA A 78 33.44 3.54 -7.27
N SER A 79 34.60 4.06 -7.71
CA SER A 79 35.36 5.04 -6.94
C SER A 79 34.57 6.35 -6.72
N ARG A 80 34.91 7.11 -5.68
CA ARG A 80 34.32 8.45 -5.43
C ARG A 80 34.43 9.39 -6.63
N ALA A 81 35.56 9.34 -7.35
CA ALA A 81 35.76 10.16 -8.55
C ALA A 81 34.80 9.75 -9.68
N THR A 82 34.60 8.44 -9.86
CA THR A 82 33.65 7.88 -10.83
C THR A 82 32.21 8.25 -10.48
N LEU A 83 31.80 8.10 -9.21
CA LEU A 83 30.46 8.50 -8.75
C LEU A 83 30.22 9.99 -8.98
N ARG A 84 31.22 10.86 -8.74
CA ARG A 84 31.13 12.29 -9.03
C ARG A 84 30.98 12.56 -10.53
N ALA A 85 31.69 11.82 -11.39
CA ALA A 85 31.58 11.93 -12.84
C ALA A 85 30.18 11.52 -13.36
N TRP A 86 29.59 10.47 -12.78
CA TRP A 86 28.21 10.04 -13.08
C TRP A 86 27.18 11.07 -12.59
N THR A 87 27.34 11.57 -11.36
CA THR A 87 26.45 12.58 -10.75
C THR A 87 26.42 13.89 -11.55
N THR A 88 27.58 14.35 -12.02
CA THR A 88 27.69 15.55 -12.86
C THR A 88 27.27 15.29 -14.32
N GLY A 89 27.21 14.03 -14.74
CA GLY A 89 26.92 13.60 -16.10
C GLY A 89 28.06 13.86 -17.08
N ARG A 90 29.31 13.81 -16.59
CA ARG A 90 30.55 13.85 -17.39
C ARG A 90 30.89 12.47 -17.95
N GLN A 91 30.46 11.41 -17.28
CA GLN A 91 30.67 10.02 -17.70
C GLN A 91 29.35 9.24 -17.63
N ARG A 92 29.14 8.35 -18.59
CA ARG A 92 28.03 7.40 -18.58
C ARG A 92 28.48 6.05 -17.97
N PRO A 93 27.75 5.49 -16.98
CA PRO A 93 28.01 4.16 -16.46
C PRO A 93 27.79 3.07 -17.51
N ARG A 94 28.38 1.89 -17.29
CA ARG A 94 28.07 0.67 -18.06
C ARG A 94 26.64 0.19 -17.76
N PRO A 95 26.01 -0.61 -18.64
CA PRO A 95 24.62 -1.08 -18.45
C PRO A 95 24.33 -1.66 -17.07
N GLY A 96 25.16 -2.57 -16.56
CA GLY A 96 24.96 -3.16 -15.21
C GLY A 96 25.02 -2.13 -14.07
N ASN A 97 25.83 -1.07 -14.20
CA ASN A 97 25.82 0.02 -13.22
C ASN A 97 24.58 0.92 -13.36
N ILE A 98 24.00 1.06 -14.56
CA ILE A 98 22.74 1.81 -14.74
C ILE A 98 21.61 1.10 -14.02
N GLU A 99 21.52 -0.23 -14.18
CA GLU A 99 20.55 -1.07 -13.48
C GLU A 99 20.75 -1.00 -11.96
N ALA A 100 21.98 -1.20 -11.46
CA ALA A 100 22.27 -1.08 -10.04
C ALA A 100 21.91 0.29 -9.45
N ILE A 101 22.12 1.39 -10.20
CA ILE A 101 21.73 2.74 -9.78
C ILE A 101 20.20 2.89 -9.72
N ASP A 102 19.46 2.30 -10.67
CA ASP A 102 17.99 2.33 -10.66
C ASP A 102 17.44 1.54 -9.47
N THR A 103 17.96 0.34 -9.23
CA THR A 103 17.62 -0.50 -8.07
C THR A 103 17.93 0.21 -6.75
N ALA A 104 19.14 0.75 -6.59
CA ALA A 104 19.52 1.51 -5.40
C ALA A 104 18.56 2.68 -5.14
N TYR A 105 18.17 3.39 -6.20
CA TYR A 105 17.24 4.50 -6.12
C TYR A 105 15.86 4.07 -5.63
N TRP A 106 15.27 3.04 -6.26
CA TRP A 106 13.92 2.58 -5.91
C TRP A 106 13.88 1.97 -4.50
N ASN A 107 14.90 1.20 -4.11
CA ASN A 107 15.01 0.64 -2.77
C ASN A 107 15.11 1.74 -1.72
N LEU A 108 16.02 2.71 -1.90
CA LEU A 108 16.15 3.81 -0.95
C LEU A 108 14.86 4.64 -0.87
N ARG A 109 14.21 4.87 -2.01
CA ARG A 109 12.95 5.59 -2.04
C ARG A 109 11.86 4.86 -1.26
N ALA A 110 11.69 3.55 -1.50
CA ALA A 110 10.72 2.74 -0.78
C ALA A 110 10.97 2.80 0.73
N THR A 111 12.21 2.58 1.17
CA THR A 111 12.62 2.71 2.57
C THR A 111 12.28 4.07 3.16
N ASN A 112 12.57 5.16 2.45
CA ASN A 112 12.32 6.51 2.95
C ASN A 112 10.83 6.84 3.05
N VAL A 113 10.00 6.34 2.13
CA VAL A 113 8.55 6.51 2.18
C VAL A 113 7.98 5.69 3.36
N LEU A 114 8.42 4.45 3.53
CA LEU A 114 8.03 3.59 4.65
C LEU A 114 8.43 4.18 6.01
N ALA A 115 9.64 4.75 6.10
CA ALA A 115 10.12 5.39 7.33
C ALA A 115 9.40 6.72 7.65
N ASN A 116 8.68 7.30 6.68
CA ASN A 116 7.98 8.57 6.84
C ASN A 116 6.55 8.47 6.25
N PRO A 117 5.65 7.71 6.90
CA PRO A 117 4.31 7.45 6.37
C PRO A 117 3.39 8.68 6.37
N GLY A 118 3.84 9.83 6.91
CA GLY A 118 3.05 11.06 6.96
C GLY A 118 2.50 11.52 5.60
N GLY A 119 3.22 11.24 4.50
CA GLY A 119 2.71 11.51 3.16
C GLY A 119 1.49 10.64 2.80
N LEU A 120 1.51 9.35 3.16
CA LEU A 120 0.39 8.43 2.96
C LEU A 120 -0.80 8.83 3.83
N LYS A 121 -0.54 9.17 5.10
CA LYS A 121 -1.56 9.71 6.01
C LYS A 121 -2.22 10.97 5.43
N GLN A 122 -1.44 11.93 4.95
CA GLN A 122 -1.96 13.15 4.34
C GLN A 122 -2.81 12.83 3.09
N HIS A 123 -2.32 11.93 2.24
CA HIS A 123 -2.99 11.50 1.02
C HIS A 123 -4.36 10.88 1.32
N LEU A 124 -4.45 10.01 2.32
CA LEU A 124 -5.70 9.34 2.71
C LEU A 124 -6.67 10.28 3.45
N ASN A 125 -6.16 11.17 4.31
CA ASN A 125 -7.01 12.10 5.05
C ASN A 125 -7.60 13.21 4.18
N ARG A 126 -6.92 13.58 3.08
CA ARG A 126 -7.39 14.61 2.12
C ARG A 126 -7.87 15.89 2.80
N GLY A 127 -7.09 16.38 3.78
CA GLY A 127 -7.44 17.58 4.57
C GLY A 127 -8.73 17.43 5.38
N GLY A 128 -9.04 16.22 5.87
CA GLY A 128 -10.24 15.91 6.65
C GLY A 128 -11.44 15.46 5.82
N GLN A 129 -11.38 15.54 4.48
CA GLN A 129 -12.43 14.98 3.62
C GLN A 129 -12.47 13.44 3.71
N GLY A 130 -11.33 12.81 4.02
CA GLY A 130 -11.14 11.37 4.03
C GLY A 130 -11.01 10.78 2.64
N THR A 131 -11.05 9.45 2.56
CA THR A 131 -10.91 8.69 1.32
C THR A 131 -12.18 7.90 1.05
N ARG A 132 -12.56 7.85 -0.23
CA ARG A 132 -13.68 7.00 -0.68
C ARG A 132 -13.22 5.55 -0.69
N VAL A 133 -13.96 4.70 0.01
CA VAL A 133 -13.73 3.27 0.09
C VAL A 133 -14.80 2.54 -0.70
N GLU A 134 -14.38 1.69 -1.62
CA GLU A 134 -15.25 0.76 -2.35
C GLU A 134 -15.08 -0.65 -1.77
N ILE A 135 -16.18 -1.26 -1.35
CA ILE A 135 -16.18 -2.55 -0.66
C ILE A 135 -16.94 -3.55 -1.53
N HIS A 136 -16.24 -4.56 -2.02
CA HIS A 136 -16.82 -5.61 -2.84
C HIS A 136 -17.24 -6.79 -1.95
N PRO A 137 -18.51 -7.20 -2.01
CA PRO A 137 -18.99 -8.31 -1.20
C PRO A 137 -18.31 -9.62 -1.62
N ILE A 138 -18.36 -10.61 -0.74
CA ILE A 138 -17.88 -11.96 -1.01
C ILE A 138 -18.70 -12.68 -2.09
N ASN A 139 -18.10 -13.71 -2.68
CA ASN A 139 -18.83 -14.76 -3.38
C ASN A 139 -19.74 -15.50 -2.39
N GLN A 140 -21.06 -15.42 -2.62
CA GLN A 140 -22.10 -16.01 -1.77
C GLN A 140 -22.39 -17.49 -2.08
N ASP A 141 -21.94 -18.01 -3.22
CA ASP A 141 -22.28 -19.38 -3.65
C ASP A 141 -21.63 -20.44 -2.75
N VAL A 142 -20.47 -20.12 -2.16
CA VAL A 142 -19.74 -21.01 -1.25
C VAL A 142 -20.23 -20.94 0.21
N VAL A 143 -21.07 -19.95 0.53
CA VAL A 143 -21.65 -19.76 1.87
C VAL A 143 -22.81 -20.74 2.06
N ASP A 144 -22.94 -21.27 3.28
CA ASP A 144 -24.03 -22.17 3.66
C ASP A 144 -25.40 -21.51 3.43
N GLU A 145 -26.34 -22.27 2.88
CA GLU A 145 -27.60 -21.73 2.36
C GLU A 145 -28.38 -20.87 3.37
N HIS A 146 -28.42 -21.28 4.63
CA HIS A 146 -29.12 -20.57 5.70
C HIS A 146 -28.46 -19.23 6.11
N ALA A 147 -27.18 -19.03 5.78
CA ALA A 147 -26.40 -17.84 6.10
C ALA A 147 -26.21 -16.90 4.88
N ARG A 148 -26.61 -17.33 3.68
CA ARG A 148 -26.47 -16.55 2.44
C ARG A 148 -27.24 -15.23 2.48
N ARG A 149 -26.63 -14.18 1.93
CA ARG A 149 -27.20 -12.84 1.76
C ARG A 149 -27.22 -12.47 0.28
N ARG A 150 -28.34 -12.73 -0.39
CA ARG A 150 -28.49 -12.53 -1.84
C ARG A 150 -28.57 -11.06 -2.27
N ASN A 151 -28.74 -10.14 -1.32
CA ASN A 151 -28.90 -8.71 -1.54
C ASN A 151 -27.61 -7.90 -1.32
N LEU A 152 -26.47 -8.56 -1.09
CA LEU A 152 -25.19 -7.86 -0.96
C LEU A 152 -24.82 -7.17 -2.26
N ARG A 153 -24.31 -5.95 -2.12
CA ARG A 153 -23.94 -5.08 -3.22
C ARG A 153 -22.60 -4.42 -2.95
N VAL A 154 -21.94 -3.93 -3.99
CA VAL A 154 -20.76 -3.08 -3.79
C VAL A 154 -21.17 -1.85 -2.97
N ARG A 155 -20.46 -1.60 -1.87
CA ARG A 155 -20.67 -0.41 -1.03
C ARG A 155 -19.64 0.64 -1.39
N ARG A 156 -20.04 1.91 -1.34
CA ARG A 156 -19.15 3.04 -1.52
C ARG A 156 -19.42 4.02 -0.39
N ILE A 157 -18.44 4.20 0.49
CA ILE A 157 -18.54 5.06 1.66
C ILE A 157 -17.36 6.02 1.71
N GLN A 158 -17.56 7.15 2.39
CA GLN A 158 -16.51 8.13 2.62
C GLN A 158 -15.97 7.92 4.03
N VAL A 159 -14.76 7.37 4.16
CA VAL A 159 -14.17 7.04 5.46
C VAL A 159 -13.24 8.16 5.92
N ARG A 160 -13.38 8.55 7.19
CA ARG A 160 -12.66 9.68 7.82
C ARG A 160 -12.11 9.24 9.18
N TYR A 161 -11.13 10.00 9.69
CA TYR A 161 -10.59 9.92 11.06
C TYR A 161 -9.83 8.63 11.45
N VAL A 162 -9.92 7.55 10.68
CA VAL A 162 -9.22 6.27 10.97
C VAL A 162 -7.89 6.10 10.24
N TRP A 163 -7.58 6.94 9.25
CA TRP A 163 -6.47 6.69 8.33
C TRP A 163 -5.09 6.73 8.98
N ASP A 164 -4.89 7.59 9.98
CA ASP A 164 -3.61 7.67 10.67
C ASP A 164 -3.30 6.37 11.41
N ALA A 165 -4.28 5.85 12.15
CA ALA A 165 -4.19 4.56 12.84
C ALA A 165 -4.03 3.41 11.84
N ALA A 166 -4.77 3.42 10.73
CA ALA A 166 -4.70 2.36 9.72
C ALA A 166 -3.30 2.27 9.09
N VAL A 167 -2.69 3.42 8.82
CA VAL A 167 -1.33 3.49 8.29
C VAL A 167 -0.31 3.05 9.34
N ASP A 168 -0.47 3.46 10.61
CA ASP A 168 0.44 3.03 11.67
C ASP A 168 0.37 1.52 11.89
N ALA A 169 -0.84 0.95 11.90
CA ALA A 169 -1.07 -0.48 12.02
C ALA A 169 -0.45 -1.24 10.84
N LEU A 170 -0.61 -0.76 9.60
CA LEU A 170 0.05 -1.35 8.44
C LEU A 170 1.57 -1.38 8.60
N ILE A 171 2.19 -0.25 8.96
CA ILE A 171 3.65 -0.14 9.09
C ILE A 171 4.19 -1.01 10.23
N ALA A 172 3.43 -1.13 11.33
CA ALA A 172 3.77 -1.99 12.46
C ALA A 172 3.52 -3.49 12.19
N GLY A 173 2.79 -3.83 11.12
CA GLY A 173 2.29 -5.19 10.90
C GLY A 173 1.23 -5.62 11.92
N ASP A 174 0.53 -4.65 12.52
CA ASP A 174 -0.49 -4.87 13.54
C ASP A 174 -1.82 -5.28 12.89
N THR A 175 -2.00 -6.58 12.70
CA THR A 175 -3.20 -7.13 12.07
C THR A 175 -4.44 -7.01 12.93
N ASP A 176 -4.29 -6.88 14.25
CA ASP A 176 -5.40 -6.81 15.20
C ASP A 176 -5.94 -5.38 15.26
N GLU A 177 -5.07 -4.37 15.18
CA GLU A 177 -5.48 -2.98 15.00
C GLU A 177 -6.14 -2.77 13.61
N LEU A 178 -5.62 -3.38 12.54
CA LEU A 178 -6.28 -3.38 11.24
C LEU A 178 -7.66 -4.05 11.27
N GLU A 179 -7.86 -5.04 12.15
CA GLU A 179 -9.17 -5.66 12.37
C GLU A 179 -10.14 -4.71 13.05
N GLN A 180 -9.71 -4.07 14.14
CA GLN A 180 -10.53 -3.07 14.86
C GLN A 180 -10.93 -1.91 13.95
N ILE A 181 -9.99 -1.37 13.18
CA ILE A 181 -10.25 -0.31 12.21
C ILE A 181 -11.23 -0.77 11.14
N TRP A 182 -11.10 -2.01 10.66
CA TRP A 182 -12.06 -2.54 9.69
C TRP A 182 -13.46 -2.67 10.30
N ASP A 183 -13.57 -3.21 11.51
CA ASP A 183 -14.83 -3.30 12.27
C ASP A 183 -15.48 -1.92 12.41
N ASP A 184 -14.71 -0.88 12.75
CA ASP A 184 -15.18 0.51 12.83
C ASP A 184 -15.69 1.03 11.47
N ILE A 185 -14.94 0.79 10.38
CA ILE A 185 -15.32 1.20 9.03
C ILE A 185 -16.65 0.57 8.60
N ILE A 186 -16.85 -0.71 8.90
CA ILE A 186 -18.08 -1.41 8.50
C ILE A 186 -19.23 -1.16 9.48
N ALA A 187 -18.99 -0.81 10.74
CA ALA A 187 -20.05 -0.47 11.68
C ALA A 187 -20.89 0.74 11.23
N ASP A 188 -20.30 1.63 10.42
CA ASP A 188 -20.99 2.75 9.76
C ASP A 188 -21.88 2.31 8.58
N LEU A 189 -21.72 1.07 8.09
CA LEU A 189 -22.67 0.49 7.17
C LEU A 189 -23.96 0.19 7.95
N ASP A 190 -25.09 0.62 7.39
CA ASP A 190 -26.44 0.27 7.86
C ASP A 190 -26.64 -1.27 7.94
N SER A 191 -27.85 -1.73 8.29
CA SER A 191 -28.22 -3.14 8.45
C SER A 191 -27.50 -4.09 7.46
N ASP A 192 -26.97 -5.19 7.99
CA ASP A 192 -26.13 -6.20 7.30
C ASP A 192 -24.63 -5.90 7.18
N TRP A 193 -24.08 -4.96 7.95
CA TRP A 193 -22.63 -4.69 7.95
C TRP A 193 -21.77 -5.93 8.24
N GLY A 194 -22.27 -6.83 9.10
CA GLY A 194 -21.61 -8.10 9.42
C GLY A 194 -21.33 -9.01 8.23
N ALA A 195 -22.05 -8.85 7.13
CA ALA A 195 -21.77 -9.59 5.90
C ALA A 195 -20.52 -9.07 5.15
N TYR A 196 -19.96 -7.94 5.59
CA TYR A 196 -18.73 -7.32 5.09
C TYR A 196 -17.52 -7.54 6.02
N THR A 197 -17.65 -8.36 7.07
CA THR A 197 -16.50 -8.87 7.84
C THR A 197 -15.51 -9.58 6.91
N TYR A 198 -16.05 -10.33 5.94
CA TYR A 198 -15.33 -10.85 4.79
C TYR A 198 -15.73 -10.06 3.54
N VAL A 199 -14.79 -9.87 2.63
CA VAL A 199 -14.95 -9.13 1.38
C VAL A 199 -14.15 -9.82 0.29
N SER A 200 -14.45 -9.54 -0.97
CA SER A 200 -13.59 -9.98 -2.07
C SER A 200 -12.48 -8.98 -2.38
N HIS A 201 -12.77 -7.69 -2.23
CA HIS A 201 -11.84 -6.61 -2.55
C HIS A 201 -12.21 -5.31 -1.84
N ILE A 202 -11.20 -4.50 -1.52
CA ILE A 202 -11.34 -3.12 -1.07
C ILE A 202 -10.57 -2.21 -2.02
N GLY A 203 -11.25 -1.21 -2.56
CA GLY A 203 -10.65 -0.14 -3.35
C GLY A 203 -10.56 1.16 -2.56
N LEU A 204 -9.39 1.80 -2.55
CA LEU A 204 -9.19 3.15 -2.03
C LEU A 204 -9.11 4.14 -3.20
N GLY A 205 -10.02 5.12 -3.23
CA GLY A 205 -10.09 6.14 -4.28
C GLY A 205 -9.18 7.35 -4.04
N ALA A 206 -8.10 7.20 -3.29
CA ALA A 206 -7.15 8.25 -2.95
C ALA A 206 -6.16 8.51 -4.08
#